data_AF-W5MNN5-F1
#
_entry.id   AF-W5MNN5-F1
#
_cell.length_a   1.000
_cell.length_b   1.000
_cell.length_c   1.000
_cell.angle_alpha   90.00
_cell.angle_beta   90.00
_cell.angle_gamma   90.00
#
_symmetry.space_group_name_H-M   'P 1'
#
loop_
_entity.id
_entity.type
_entity.pdbx_description
1 polymer ?
#
loop_
_entity_poly.entity_id
_entity_poly.type
_entity_poly.pdbx_seq_one_letter_code
_entity_poly.pdbx_strand_id
1 'polypeptide(L)'
;MDPDSVYTGLQKPAQDVYETVTRRAEREPGGEQTMQCWCRRGIPMALGVTVCVLLVTVIALGTVLWKTSRDCEIHLREKNRQLERLRNETERNRTETQRYIEDLESVFCVDPSTGERKQQCCPEGWKGGDSGRCYYISTDQRSWEFASHFCSSVGAQLLETEDKRELNFLGSLLEGYFYWIGLRKDSSSEWRWVNGTELNKDLITVKTGYSDGDCACGYWSGDVFTAYSRKCEETFSWICVGDPV
;
A
#
# COMPACT_ATOMS: atom_id res chain seq x y z
N MET A 1 66.46 134.72 33.82
CA MET A 1 67.28 134.77 32.60
C MET A 1 66.89 133.59 31.74
N ASP A 2 66.54 133.90 30.49
CA ASP A 2 66.37 133.03 29.30
C ASP A 2 67.63 132.15 29.06
N PRO A 3 67.68 131.17 28.12
CA PRO A 3 66.70 130.78 27.10
C PRO A 3 66.68 129.27 26.71
N ASP A 4 65.90 128.96 25.66
CA ASP A 4 66.20 127.94 24.61
C ASP A 4 66.10 126.45 24.98
N SER A 5 65.64 125.52 24.14
CA SER A 5 65.23 125.46 22.73
C SER A 5 65.13 123.94 22.48
N VAL A 6 63.94 123.39 22.18
CA VAL A 6 63.59 122.92 20.82
C VAL A 6 64.53 121.80 20.29
N TYR A 7 64.01 120.54 20.33
CA TYR A 7 64.23 119.38 19.41
C TYR A 7 65.69 118.83 19.32
N THR A 8 66.06 117.55 19.10
CA THR A 8 65.47 116.26 18.69
C THR A 8 66.59 115.20 18.69
N GLY A 9 66.25 113.90 18.68
CA GLY A 9 67.12 112.83 18.15
C GLY A 9 67.15 111.56 19.03
N LEU A 10 66.30 110.56 18.76
CA LEU A 10 66.62 109.31 18.04
C LEU A 10 67.71 108.44 18.69
N GLN A 11 67.33 107.31 19.32
CA GLN A 11 67.41 105.93 18.77
C GLN A 11 67.11 104.88 19.88
N LYS A 12 66.25 103.89 19.60
CA LYS A 12 65.96 102.66 20.40
C LYS A 12 67.20 101.71 20.43
N PRO A 13 67.39 100.75 21.38
CA PRO A 13 66.51 99.57 21.67
C PRO A 13 66.51 99.18 23.19
N ALA A 14 65.98 98.08 23.75
CA ALA A 14 65.70 96.71 23.28
C ALA A 14 64.58 96.03 24.11
N GLN A 15 64.35 94.75 23.80
CA GLN A 15 63.12 93.98 23.87
C GLN A 15 63.33 92.74 24.75
N ASP A 16 63.14 92.86 26.06
CA ASP A 16 63.39 91.75 27.01
C ASP A 16 62.42 91.71 28.22
N VAL A 17 61.46 92.63 28.33
CA VAL A 17 60.61 92.76 29.54
C VAL A 17 59.26 92.04 29.46
N TYR A 18 58.86 91.52 28.29
CA TYR A 18 57.48 90.99 28.10
C TYR A 18 57.21 89.57 28.65
N GLU A 19 58.20 88.82 29.11
CA GLU A 19 58.00 87.41 29.51
C GLU A 19 57.74 87.17 31.01
N THR A 20 57.87 88.17 31.88
CA THR A 20 57.88 87.92 33.34
C THR A 20 56.55 88.15 34.08
N VAL A 21 55.56 88.79 33.46
CA VAL A 21 54.33 89.23 34.17
C VAL A 21 53.17 88.23 34.08
N THR A 22 53.15 87.33 33.09
CA THR A 22 51.99 86.44 32.84
C THR A 22 51.88 85.22 33.76
N ARG A 23 52.77 84.99 34.74
CA ARG A 23 52.75 83.79 35.59
C ARG A 23 52.13 83.94 36.99
N ARG A 24 51.56 85.09 37.39
CA ARG A 24 51.25 85.33 38.83
C ARG A 24 49.79 85.61 39.23
N ALA A 25 48.80 85.42 38.36
CA ALA A 25 47.41 85.73 38.71
C ALA A 25 46.45 84.54 38.56
N GLU A 26 46.74 83.44 39.26
CA GLU A 26 45.74 82.43 39.65
C GLU A 26 45.56 82.48 41.18
N ARG A 27 44.44 83.02 41.65
CA ARG A 27 43.80 82.74 42.96
C ARG A 27 42.40 83.36 43.00
N GLU A 28 41.38 82.51 42.92
CA GLU A 28 39.97 82.78 43.30
C GLU A 28 39.81 82.83 44.85
N PRO A 29 38.72 83.37 45.48
CA PRO A 29 37.29 83.08 45.17
C PRO A 29 36.21 84.17 45.47
N GLY A 30 34.94 83.91 45.08
CA GLY A 30 33.76 84.34 45.88
C GLY A 30 32.48 84.85 45.17
N GLY A 31 31.56 83.94 44.81
CA GLY A 31 30.12 83.96 45.15
C GLY A 31 29.09 84.85 44.41
N GLU A 32 28.08 84.21 43.78
CA GLU A 32 26.64 84.51 44.01
C GLU A 32 25.73 83.36 43.50
N GLN A 33 24.94 82.76 44.40
CA GLN A 33 23.99 81.67 44.13
C GLN A 33 22.63 82.24 43.71
N THR A 34 22.10 81.84 42.55
CA THR A 34 20.66 81.91 42.26
C THR A 34 20.13 80.49 42.00
N MET A 35 19.13 80.13 42.80
CA MET A 35 18.51 78.81 42.84
C MET A 35 17.41 78.74 41.76
N GLN A 36 17.54 77.83 40.79
CA GLN A 36 16.45 77.45 39.87
C GLN A 36 16.24 75.93 39.90
N CYS A 37 14.98 75.52 40.04
CA CYS A 37 14.51 74.14 40.15
C CYS A 37 14.61 73.37 38.82
N TRP A 38 15.34 72.24 38.79
CA TRP A 38 15.51 71.36 37.61
C TRP A 38 14.63 70.10 37.59
N CYS A 39 13.46 70.08 38.25
CA CYS A 39 12.67 68.84 38.41
C CYS A 39 11.38 68.73 37.58
N ARG A 40 11.22 69.43 36.44
CA ARG A 40 10.00 69.30 35.59
C ARG A 40 10.21 68.72 34.18
N ARG A 41 11.45 68.42 33.75
CA ARG A 41 11.74 67.82 32.42
C ARG A 41 12.21 66.36 32.43
N GLY A 42 12.60 65.80 33.59
CA GLY A 42 13.13 64.43 33.69
C GLY A 42 12.07 63.31 33.73
N ILE A 43 10.88 63.61 34.25
CA ILE A 43 9.77 62.63 34.37
C ILE A 43 9.26 62.15 33.00
N PRO A 44 8.98 63.02 32.00
CA PRO A 44 8.52 62.54 30.68
C PRO A 44 9.60 61.75 29.93
N MET A 45 10.88 62.06 30.13
CA MET A 45 12.01 61.30 29.55
C MET A 45 12.10 59.88 30.14
N ALA A 46 12.00 59.76 31.47
CA ALA A 46 12.02 58.47 32.15
C ALA A 46 10.83 57.58 31.74
N LEU A 47 9.62 58.15 31.67
CA LEU A 47 8.44 57.43 31.18
C LEU A 47 8.61 56.99 29.72
N GLY A 48 9.14 57.85 28.86
CA GLY A 48 9.45 57.49 27.47
C GLY A 48 10.40 56.30 27.35
N VAL A 49 11.47 56.28 28.14
CA VAL A 49 12.43 55.16 28.16
C VAL A 49 11.75 53.87 28.64
N THR A 50 10.95 53.93 29.71
CA THR A 50 10.24 52.73 30.20
C THR A 50 9.24 52.19 29.17
N VAL A 51 8.52 53.06 28.47
CA VAL A 51 7.60 52.67 27.39
C VAL A 51 8.39 52.03 26.23
N CYS A 52 9.52 52.60 25.84
CA CYS A 52 10.38 52.00 24.80
C CYS A 52 10.88 50.61 25.21
N VAL A 53 11.34 50.44 26.46
CA VAL A 53 11.77 49.13 26.97
C VAL A 53 10.61 48.13 26.96
N LEU A 54 9.43 48.53 27.43
CA LEU A 54 8.24 47.67 27.40
C LEU A 54 7.87 47.27 25.96
N LEU A 55 7.87 48.20 25.02
CA LEU A 55 7.61 47.92 23.60
C LEU A 55 8.62 46.93 23.02
N VAL A 56 9.91 47.11 23.31
CA VAL A 56 10.96 46.18 22.86
C VAL A 56 10.75 44.79 23.45
N THR A 57 10.40 44.68 24.74
CA THR A 57 10.13 43.38 25.36
C THR A 57 8.89 42.70 24.79
N VAL A 58 7.82 43.44 24.50
CA VAL A 58 6.60 42.90 23.87
C VAL A 58 6.88 42.43 22.45
N ILE A 59 7.66 43.18 21.68
CA ILE A 59 8.07 42.77 20.33
C ILE A 59 8.96 41.51 20.40
N ALA A 60 9.92 41.47 21.32
CA ALA A 60 10.76 40.30 21.53
C ALA A 60 9.93 39.07 21.91
N LEU A 61 8.99 39.20 22.86
CA LEU A 61 8.08 38.12 23.25
C LEU A 61 7.16 37.71 22.08
N GLY A 62 6.61 38.67 21.35
CA GLY A 62 5.75 38.41 20.20
C GLY A 62 6.48 37.66 19.08
N THR A 63 7.74 38.03 18.80
CA THR A 63 8.56 37.32 17.80
C THR A 63 8.94 35.92 18.26
N VAL A 64 9.23 35.70 19.56
CA VAL A 64 9.49 34.36 20.12
C VAL A 64 8.24 33.50 20.06
N LEU A 65 7.08 34.02 20.47
CA LEU A 65 5.81 33.29 20.42
C LEU A 65 5.40 32.96 18.98
N TRP A 66 5.55 33.91 18.06
CA TRP A 66 5.27 33.67 16.65
C TRP A 66 6.23 32.64 16.05
N LYS A 67 7.53 32.76 16.35
CA LYS A 67 8.55 31.80 15.89
C LYS A 67 8.27 30.39 16.42
N THR A 68 8.04 30.24 17.73
CA THR A 68 7.72 28.94 18.36
C THR A 68 6.43 28.32 17.82
N SER A 69 5.38 29.12 17.62
CA SER A 69 4.13 28.67 16.99
C SER A 69 4.38 28.15 15.57
N ARG A 70 5.18 28.87 14.78
CA ARG A 70 5.47 28.51 13.38
C ARG A 70 6.36 27.26 13.29
N ASP A 71 7.37 27.15 14.16
CA ASP A 71 8.26 25.98 14.21
C ASP A 71 7.49 24.72 14.63
N CYS A 72 6.56 24.82 15.60
CA CYS A 72 5.69 23.71 16.00
C CYS A 72 4.76 23.26 14.86
N GLU A 73 4.16 24.20 14.13
CA GLU A 73 3.29 23.89 13.00
C GLU A 73 4.06 23.17 11.87
N ILE A 74 5.28 23.62 11.57
CA ILE A 74 6.15 22.96 10.59
C ILE A 74 6.47 21.53 11.02
N HIS A 75 6.84 21.34 12.29
CA HIS A 75 7.20 20.02 12.81
C HIS A 75 6.00 19.07 12.88
N LEU A 76 4.82 19.58 13.24
CA LEU A 76 3.57 18.81 13.24
C LEU A 76 3.21 18.39 11.81
N ARG A 77 3.34 19.29 10.83
CA ARG A 77 3.15 18.98 9.41
C ARG A 77 4.11 17.90 8.93
N GLU A 78 5.37 17.93 9.35
CA GLU A 78 6.35 16.92 8.99
C GLU A 78 6.00 15.55 9.58
N LYS A 79 5.64 15.50 10.87
CA LYS A 79 5.21 14.25 11.53
C LYS A 79 3.92 13.68 10.94
N ASN A 80 2.96 14.52 10.59
CA ASN A 80 1.73 14.09 9.91
C ASN A 80 2.05 13.48 8.53
N ARG A 81 2.96 14.09 7.75
CA ARG A 81 3.42 13.50 6.48
C ARG A 81 4.11 12.15 6.68
N GLN A 82 4.92 12.01 7.73
CA GLN A 82 5.55 10.73 8.05
C GLN A 82 4.49 9.67 8.39
N LEU A 83 3.49 10.03 9.19
CA LEU A 83 2.40 9.15 9.56
C LEU A 83 1.55 8.73 8.35
N GLU A 84 1.24 9.66 7.46
CA GLU A 84 0.51 9.37 6.22
C GLU A 84 1.29 8.41 5.30
N ARG A 85 2.62 8.56 5.19
CA ARG A 85 3.46 7.62 4.42
C ARG A 85 3.40 6.22 5.01
N LEU A 86 3.62 6.09 6.31
CA LEU A 86 3.57 4.80 7.00
C LEU A 86 2.18 4.16 6.91
N ARG A 87 1.13 4.98 7.03
CA ARG A 87 -0.26 4.53 6.86
C ARG A 87 -0.49 4.00 5.44
N ASN A 88 -0.12 4.75 4.41
CA ASN A 88 -0.31 4.35 3.02
C ASN A 88 0.50 3.09 2.69
N GLU A 89 1.73 2.97 3.21
CA GLU A 89 2.54 1.77 3.05
C GLU A 89 1.94 0.56 3.77
N THR A 90 1.38 0.76 4.97
CA THR A 90 0.66 -0.30 5.70
C THR A 90 -0.61 -0.73 4.97
N GLU A 91 -1.39 0.23 4.45
CA GLU A 91 -2.60 -0.06 3.65
C GLU A 91 -2.23 -0.80 2.36
N ARG A 92 -1.14 -0.40 1.69
CA ARG A 92 -0.61 -1.11 0.53
C ARG A 92 -0.16 -2.53 0.87
N ASN A 93 0.67 -2.71 1.89
CA ASN A 93 1.15 -4.02 2.30
C ASN A 93 -0.02 -4.92 2.75
N ARG A 94 -1.03 -4.36 3.43
CA ARG A 94 -2.24 -5.07 3.82
C ARG A 94 -3.05 -5.51 2.61
N THR A 95 -3.26 -4.64 1.62
CA THR A 95 -4.00 -4.99 0.39
C THR A 95 -3.25 -6.01 -0.47
N GLU A 96 -1.92 -5.90 -0.57
CA GLU A 96 -1.08 -6.90 -1.23
C GLU A 96 -1.19 -8.25 -0.50
N THR A 97 -1.03 -8.27 0.82
CA THR A 97 -1.17 -9.49 1.63
C THR A 97 -2.57 -10.10 1.47
N GLN A 98 -3.62 -9.27 1.48
CA GLN A 98 -5.00 -9.73 1.32
C GLN A 98 -5.24 -10.34 -0.06
N ARG A 99 -4.70 -9.74 -1.11
CA ARG A 99 -4.75 -10.31 -2.46
C ARG A 99 -4.03 -11.66 -2.53
N TYR A 100 -2.85 -11.77 -1.93
CA TYR A 100 -2.13 -13.05 -1.87
C TYR A 100 -2.92 -14.13 -1.10
N ILE A 101 -3.62 -13.76 -0.03
CA ILE A 101 -4.47 -14.69 0.72
C ILE A 101 -5.67 -15.16 -0.13
N GLU A 102 -6.37 -14.24 -0.82
CA GLU A 102 -7.48 -14.59 -1.72
C GLU A 102 -7.02 -15.51 -2.86
N ASP A 103 -5.85 -15.24 -3.44
CA ASP A 103 -5.24 -16.09 -4.47
C ASP A 103 -4.90 -17.48 -3.91
N LEU A 104 -4.36 -17.55 -2.69
CA LEU A 104 -4.12 -18.83 -1.99
C LEU A 104 -5.41 -19.59 -1.68
N GLU A 105 -6.49 -18.91 -1.27
CA GLU A 105 -7.78 -19.55 -0.98
C GLU A 105 -8.42 -20.17 -2.22
N SER A 106 -8.18 -19.59 -3.40
CA SER A 106 -8.65 -20.13 -4.68
C SER A 106 -7.92 -21.43 -5.08
N VAL A 107 -6.72 -21.66 -4.55
CA VAL A 107 -5.87 -22.80 -4.90
C VAL A 107 -5.85 -23.87 -3.80
N PHE A 108 -5.95 -23.47 -2.53
CA PHE A 108 -5.78 -24.36 -1.38
C PHE A 108 -7.02 -24.37 -0.49
N CYS A 109 -7.61 -25.56 -0.41
CA CYS A 109 -8.68 -25.99 0.48
C CYS A 109 -8.31 -25.98 1.99
N VAL A 110 -7.44 -25.07 2.43
CA VAL A 110 -6.90 -25.01 3.81
C VAL A 110 -7.06 -23.60 4.34
N ASP A 111 -7.61 -23.48 5.55
CA ASP A 111 -7.68 -22.22 6.28
C ASP A 111 -6.25 -21.78 6.70
N PRO A 112 -5.76 -20.60 6.29
CA PRO A 112 -4.40 -20.15 6.59
C PRO A 112 -4.13 -19.89 8.08
N SER A 113 -5.18 -19.68 8.88
CA SER A 113 -5.09 -19.31 10.29
C SER A 113 -5.11 -20.52 11.22
N THR A 114 -5.82 -21.57 10.83
CA THR A 114 -5.96 -22.81 11.63
C THR A 114 -5.20 -23.99 11.03
N GLY A 115 -4.87 -23.95 9.73
CA GLY A 115 -4.33 -25.09 9.00
C GLY A 115 -5.35 -26.21 8.78
N GLU A 116 -6.63 -25.98 9.10
CA GLU A 116 -7.70 -26.97 8.96
C GLU A 116 -8.30 -26.95 7.55
N ARG A 117 -8.76 -28.12 7.07
CA ARG A 117 -9.51 -28.21 5.80
C ARG A 117 -10.89 -27.56 5.98
N LYS A 118 -11.27 -26.66 5.07
CA LYS A 118 -12.64 -26.11 5.06
C LYS A 118 -13.64 -27.23 4.72
N GLN A 119 -14.86 -27.14 5.25
CA GLN A 119 -15.95 -28.13 5.10
C GLN A 119 -16.64 -28.10 3.72
N GLN A 120 -15.92 -27.59 2.72
CA GLN A 120 -16.33 -27.44 1.31
C GLN A 120 -15.19 -27.90 0.38
N CYS A 121 -14.33 -28.78 0.89
CA CYS A 121 -13.08 -29.14 0.24
C CYS A 121 -13.16 -30.51 -0.38
N CYS A 122 -12.51 -30.67 -1.52
CA CYS A 122 -12.45 -31.97 -2.17
C CYS A 122 -11.64 -32.97 -1.33
N PRO A 123 -11.97 -34.26 -1.40
CA PRO A 123 -11.17 -35.29 -0.73
C PRO A 123 -9.70 -35.24 -1.16
N GLU A 124 -8.82 -35.78 -0.32
CA GLU A 124 -7.39 -35.79 -0.62
C GLU A 124 -7.07 -36.50 -1.94
N GLY A 125 -6.27 -35.87 -2.78
CA GLY A 125 -5.93 -36.38 -4.12
C GLY A 125 -6.96 -36.05 -5.21
N TRP A 126 -8.08 -35.40 -4.87
CA TRP A 126 -9.08 -34.94 -5.83
C TRP A 126 -8.79 -33.50 -6.27
N LYS A 127 -9.21 -33.16 -7.48
CA LYS A 127 -9.12 -31.81 -8.04
C LYS A 127 -10.45 -31.09 -7.83
N GLY A 128 -10.42 -29.89 -7.25
CA GLY A 128 -11.59 -29.02 -7.23
C GLY A 128 -11.75 -28.30 -8.56
N GLY A 129 -12.97 -28.18 -9.04
CA GLY A 129 -13.29 -27.28 -10.16
C GLY A 129 -14.22 -26.14 -9.75
N ASP A 130 -14.35 -25.16 -10.63
CA ASP A 130 -15.06 -23.89 -10.38
C ASP A 130 -16.55 -24.04 -10.05
N SER A 131 -17.16 -25.19 -10.36
CA SER A 131 -18.56 -25.48 -10.05
C SER A 131 -18.80 -26.04 -8.65
N GLY A 132 -17.76 -26.09 -7.80
CA GLY A 132 -17.86 -26.67 -6.45
C GLY A 132 -17.97 -28.20 -6.47
N ARG A 133 -17.51 -28.83 -7.56
CA ARG A 133 -17.44 -30.29 -7.71
C ARG A 133 -16.00 -30.78 -7.67
N CYS A 134 -15.85 -32.02 -7.26
CA CYS A 134 -14.57 -32.67 -7.06
C CYS A 134 -14.35 -33.78 -8.07
N TYR A 135 -13.14 -33.84 -8.64
CA TYR A 135 -12.78 -34.78 -9.68
C TYR A 135 -11.64 -35.68 -9.24
N TYR A 136 -11.85 -36.99 -9.33
CA TYR A 136 -10.79 -37.98 -9.22
C TYR A 136 -10.36 -38.39 -10.62
N ILE A 137 -9.06 -38.31 -10.90
CA ILE A 137 -8.49 -38.70 -12.20
C ILE A 137 -7.63 -39.92 -11.97
N SER A 138 -8.03 -41.07 -12.53
CA SER A 138 -7.28 -42.30 -12.35
C SER A 138 -5.96 -42.28 -13.12
N THR A 139 -4.94 -42.88 -12.52
CA THR A 139 -3.68 -43.20 -13.21
C THR A 139 -3.71 -44.58 -13.85
N ASP A 140 -4.52 -45.48 -13.31
CA ASP A 140 -4.70 -46.84 -13.82
C ASP A 140 -5.69 -46.88 -14.97
N GLN A 141 -5.52 -47.87 -15.86
CA GLN A 141 -6.44 -48.14 -16.96
C GLN A 141 -7.23 -49.42 -16.72
N ARG A 142 -8.56 -49.35 -16.81
CA ARG A 142 -9.50 -50.46 -16.55
C ARG A 142 -10.73 -50.35 -17.44
N SER A 143 -11.59 -51.37 -17.41
CA SER A 143 -12.87 -51.36 -18.12
C SER A 143 -13.82 -50.30 -17.58
N TRP A 144 -14.81 -49.93 -18.38
CA TRP A 144 -15.81 -48.96 -17.97
C TRP A 144 -16.61 -49.44 -16.75
N GLU A 145 -16.97 -50.73 -16.70
CA GLU A 145 -17.65 -51.34 -15.56
C GLU A 145 -16.82 -51.26 -14.27
N PHE A 146 -15.52 -51.50 -14.35
CA PHE A 146 -14.63 -51.37 -13.20
C PHE A 146 -14.58 -49.91 -12.72
N ALA A 147 -14.42 -48.97 -13.66
CA ALA A 147 -14.38 -47.55 -13.36
C ALA A 147 -15.66 -47.06 -12.68
N SER A 148 -16.82 -47.48 -13.19
CA SER A 148 -18.14 -47.18 -12.61
C SER A 148 -18.28 -47.71 -11.17
N HIS A 149 -17.86 -48.96 -10.94
CA HIS A 149 -17.84 -49.55 -9.61
C HIS A 149 -16.87 -48.85 -8.67
N PHE A 150 -15.68 -48.49 -9.15
CA PHE A 150 -14.69 -47.77 -8.37
C PHE A 150 -15.25 -46.43 -7.89
N CYS A 151 -15.79 -45.61 -8.81
CA CYS A 151 -16.37 -44.32 -8.45
C CYS A 151 -17.48 -44.49 -7.41
N SER A 152 -18.37 -45.46 -7.61
CA SER A 152 -19.44 -45.77 -6.65
C SER A 152 -18.89 -46.17 -5.26
N SER A 153 -17.80 -46.93 -5.21
CA SER A 153 -17.19 -47.40 -3.96
C SER A 153 -16.58 -46.27 -3.12
N VAL A 154 -16.22 -45.16 -3.74
CA VAL A 154 -15.69 -43.96 -3.08
C VAL A 154 -16.75 -42.87 -2.87
N GLY A 155 -18.04 -43.22 -2.99
CA GLY A 155 -19.16 -42.30 -2.79
C GLY A 155 -19.32 -41.27 -3.91
N ALA A 156 -18.83 -41.57 -5.11
CA ALA A 156 -18.88 -40.72 -6.28
C ALA A 156 -19.50 -41.45 -7.48
N GLN A 157 -19.54 -40.81 -8.64
CA GLN A 157 -19.99 -41.43 -9.89
C GLN A 157 -18.99 -41.16 -11.02
N LEU A 158 -19.07 -41.90 -12.11
CA LEU A 158 -18.31 -41.54 -13.32
C LEU A 158 -18.71 -40.15 -13.78
N LEU A 159 -17.75 -39.39 -14.33
CA LEU A 159 -17.94 -38.01 -14.74
C LEU A 159 -19.18 -37.85 -15.62
N GLU A 160 -20.09 -37.02 -15.15
CA GLU A 160 -21.28 -36.60 -15.88
C GLU A 160 -21.26 -35.08 -15.97
N THR A 161 -21.30 -34.56 -17.20
CA THR A 161 -21.38 -33.12 -17.40
C THR A 161 -21.84 -32.74 -18.80
N GLU A 162 -22.67 -31.71 -18.85
CA GLU A 162 -22.97 -30.94 -20.06
C GLU A 162 -22.67 -29.44 -19.86
N ASP A 163 -22.04 -29.05 -18.74
CA ASP A 163 -21.68 -27.65 -18.44
C ASP A 163 -20.39 -27.29 -19.18
N LYS A 164 -20.49 -26.33 -20.10
CA LYS A 164 -19.36 -25.88 -20.93
C LYS A 164 -18.15 -25.37 -20.12
N ARG A 165 -18.36 -24.77 -18.94
CA ARG A 165 -17.27 -24.26 -18.09
C ARG A 165 -16.50 -25.42 -17.47
N GLU A 166 -17.21 -26.42 -16.96
CA GLU A 166 -16.58 -27.65 -16.47
C GLU A 166 -15.88 -28.40 -17.60
N LEU A 167 -16.51 -28.47 -18.78
CA LEU A 167 -15.91 -29.13 -19.92
C LEU A 167 -14.59 -28.46 -20.33
N ASN A 168 -14.54 -27.13 -20.31
CA ASN A 168 -13.31 -26.37 -20.58
C ASN A 168 -12.24 -26.61 -19.50
N PHE A 169 -12.62 -26.59 -18.23
CA PHE A 169 -11.69 -26.85 -17.12
C PHE A 169 -11.05 -28.24 -17.26
N LEU A 170 -11.88 -29.28 -17.45
CA LEU A 170 -11.42 -30.65 -17.60
C LEU A 170 -10.63 -30.84 -18.91
N GLY A 171 -11.01 -30.18 -20.01
CA GLY A 171 -10.28 -30.22 -21.26
C GLY A 171 -8.81 -29.78 -21.12
N SER A 172 -8.57 -28.70 -20.36
CA SER A 172 -7.20 -28.23 -20.09
C SER A 172 -6.40 -29.13 -19.14
N LEU A 173 -7.08 -29.88 -18.28
CA LEU A 173 -6.46 -30.77 -17.29
C LEU A 173 -6.09 -32.15 -17.88
N LEU A 174 -6.83 -32.59 -18.90
CA LEU A 174 -6.81 -33.97 -19.40
C LEU A 174 -6.16 -34.11 -20.78
N GLU A 175 -5.55 -33.04 -21.30
CA GLU A 175 -4.98 -32.97 -22.64
C GLU A 175 -4.01 -34.14 -22.91
N GLY A 176 -4.28 -34.91 -23.98
CA GLY A 176 -3.40 -35.97 -24.47
C GLY A 176 -3.70 -37.40 -23.98
N TYR A 177 -4.75 -37.61 -23.17
CA TYR A 177 -5.10 -38.94 -22.66
C TYR A 177 -6.60 -39.26 -22.84
N PHE A 178 -6.93 -40.55 -22.78
CA PHE A 178 -8.30 -41.06 -22.92
C PHE A 178 -8.87 -41.46 -21.58
N TYR A 179 -10.04 -40.92 -21.24
CA TYR A 179 -10.70 -41.20 -19.97
C TYR A 179 -12.14 -41.66 -20.16
N TRP A 180 -12.51 -42.76 -19.52
CA TRP A 180 -13.91 -43.14 -19.34
C TRP A 180 -14.67 -42.05 -18.58
N ILE A 181 -15.85 -41.76 -19.10
CA ILE A 181 -16.84 -40.86 -18.51
C ILE A 181 -18.16 -41.62 -18.32
N GLY A 182 -19.12 -41.01 -17.66
CA GLY A 182 -20.41 -41.59 -17.33
C GLY A 182 -21.34 -41.83 -18.51
N LEU A 183 -20.86 -41.75 -19.75
CA LEU A 183 -21.67 -42.01 -20.94
C LEU A 183 -21.68 -43.50 -21.29
N ARG A 184 -22.88 -44.03 -21.52
CA ARG A 184 -23.10 -45.40 -21.97
C ARG A 184 -24.26 -45.44 -22.96
N LYS A 185 -24.13 -46.32 -23.95
CA LYS A 185 -25.17 -46.68 -24.90
C LYS A 185 -25.51 -48.14 -24.66
N ASP A 186 -26.73 -48.41 -24.24
CA ASP A 186 -27.29 -49.76 -24.19
C ASP A 186 -27.97 -50.10 -25.52
N SER A 187 -28.51 -51.31 -25.66
CA SER A 187 -29.22 -51.80 -26.85
C SER A 187 -30.40 -50.90 -27.30
N SER A 188 -30.81 -49.93 -26.49
CA SER A 188 -31.82 -48.91 -26.79
C SER A 188 -31.37 -47.85 -27.80
N SER A 189 -30.16 -47.94 -28.37
CA SER A 189 -29.60 -47.03 -29.38
C SER A 189 -29.32 -45.59 -28.96
N GLU A 190 -29.79 -45.15 -27.79
CA GLU A 190 -29.57 -43.80 -27.26
C GLU A 190 -28.47 -43.75 -26.19
N TRP A 191 -27.74 -42.63 -26.17
CA TRP A 191 -26.69 -42.35 -25.18
C TRP A 191 -27.30 -41.82 -23.89
N ARG A 192 -26.88 -42.38 -22.76
CA ARG A 192 -27.31 -41.97 -21.43
C ARG A 192 -26.14 -41.78 -20.49
N TRP A 193 -26.31 -40.83 -19.58
CA TRP A 193 -25.43 -40.65 -18.44
C TRP A 193 -25.69 -41.72 -17.36
N VAL A 194 -24.74 -41.93 -16.46
CA VAL A 194 -24.84 -42.89 -15.35
C VAL A 194 -26.00 -42.59 -14.39
N ASN A 195 -26.49 -41.35 -14.33
CA ASN A 195 -27.70 -40.98 -13.59
C ASN A 195 -29.01 -41.34 -14.32
N GLY A 196 -28.93 -41.88 -15.54
CA GLY A 196 -30.07 -42.28 -16.37
C GLY A 196 -30.63 -41.18 -17.28
N THR A 197 -30.10 -39.96 -17.23
CA THR A 197 -30.51 -38.88 -18.14
C THR A 197 -30.00 -39.12 -19.55
N GLU A 198 -30.80 -38.72 -20.55
CA GLU A 198 -30.40 -38.83 -21.96
C GLU A 198 -29.45 -37.70 -22.33
N LEU A 199 -28.43 -38.02 -23.11
CA LEU A 199 -27.43 -37.04 -23.54
C LEU A 199 -28.06 -35.97 -24.43
N ASN A 200 -27.82 -34.70 -24.11
CA ASN A 200 -28.16 -33.60 -25.00
C ASN A 200 -27.15 -33.47 -26.16
N LYS A 201 -27.55 -33.94 -27.34
CA LYS A 201 -26.75 -33.92 -28.57
C LYS A 201 -26.42 -32.52 -29.09
N ASP A 202 -27.14 -31.48 -28.64
CA ASP A 202 -26.85 -30.09 -28.99
C ASP A 202 -25.66 -29.52 -28.19
N LEU A 203 -25.33 -30.15 -27.05
CA LEU A 203 -24.25 -29.73 -26.16
C LEU A 203 -22.97 -30.55 -26.36
N ILE A 204 -23.10 -31.87 -26.56
CA ILE A 204 -21.96 -32.78 -26.75
C ILE A 204 -22.23 -33.68 -27.95
N THR A 205 -21.25 -33.76 -28.85
CA THR A 205 -21.29 -34.66 -30.00
C THR A 205 -20.55 -35.96 -29.67
N VAL A 206 -21.22 -37.11 -29.81
CA VAL A 206 -20.55 -38.41 -29.69
C VAL A 206 -20.11 -38.93 -31.06
N LYS A 207 -18.81 -39.04 -31.28
CA LYS A 207 -18.24 -39.70 -32.47
C LYS A 207 -18.22 -41.20 -32.26
N THR A 208 -19.04 -41.91 -33.03
CA THR A 208 -19.11 -43.38 -33.02
C THR A 208 -18.09 -43.98 -33.97
N GLY A 209 -17.42 -45.03 -33.52
CA GLY A 209 -16.54 -45.87 -34.32
C GLY A 209 -17.30 -46.99 -35.02
N TYR A 210 -16.78 -47.43 -36.17
CA TYR A 210 -17.37 -48.48 -37.02
C TYR A 210 -17.48 -49.86 -36.34
N SER A 211 -16.95 -50.01 -35.12
CA SER A 211 -16.81 -51.28 -34.36
C SER A 211 -17.50 -51.27 -32.99
N ASP A 212 -18.33 -50.26 -32.72
CA ASP A 212 -18.89 -50.01 -31.40
C ASP A 212 -20.07 -50.92 -31.02
N GLY A 213 -20.68 -51.65 -31.97
CA GLY A 213 -21.77 -52.58 -31.69
C GLY A 213 -23.03 -51.94 -31.08
N ASP A 214 -23.89 -52.77 -30.48
CA ASP A 214 -25.15 -52.35 -29.85
C ASP A 214 -24.96 -51.75 -28.45
N CYS A 215 -23.85 -52.11 -27.77
CA CYS A 215 -23.47 -51.61 -26.46
C CYS A 215 -22.09 -50.96 -26.51
N ALA A 216 -22.00 -49.68 -26.15
CA ALA A 216 -20.75 -48.94 -26.19
C ALA A 216 -20.64 -47.97 -25.01
N CYS A 217 -19.41 -47.66 -24.63
CA CYS A 217 -19.08 -46.77 -23.54
C CYS A 217 -18.36 -45.52 -24.06
N GLY A 218 -18.68 -44.39 -23.44
CA GLY A 218 -18.19 -43.07 -23.83
C GLY A 218 -16.89 -42.74 -23.13
N TYR A 219 -15.90 -42.27 -23.88
CA TYR A 219 -14.66 -41.72 -23.34
C TYR A 219 -14.38 -40.33 -23.90
N TRP A 220 -13.53 -39.60 -23.20
CA TRP A 220 -13.15 -38.24 -23.53
C TRP A 220 -11.65 -38.11 -23.76
N SER A 221 -11.26 -37.21 -24.66
CA SER A 221 -9.86 -37.01 -25.11
C SER A 221 -9.39 -35.55 -24.97
N GLY A 222 -10.06 -34.75 -24.15
CA GLY A 222 -9.74 -33.33 -23.95
C GLY A 222 -10.39 -32.36 -24.97
N ASP A 223 -11.07 -32.85 -26.00
CA ASP A 223 -11.88 -32.02 -26.90
C ASP A 223 -13.21 -31.64 -26.24
N VAL A 224 -13.32 -30.38 -25.82
CA VAL A 224 -14.37 -29.83 -24.94
C VAL A 224 -15.78 -30.32 -25.26
N PHE A 225 -16.15 -30.47 -26.54
CA PHE A 225 -17.52 -30.80 -26.95
C PHE A 225 -17.67 -32.13 -27.69
N THR A 226 -16.60 -32.94 -27.72
CA THR A 226 -16.60 -34.22 -28.43
C THR A 226 -16.30 -35.37 -27.48
N ALA A 227 -17.29 -36.25 -27.31
CA ALA A 227 -17.09 -37.57 -26.73
C ALA A 227 -16.88 -38.62 -27.84
N TYR A 228 -16.28 -39.73 -27.49
CA TYR A 228 -15.99 -40.83 -28.41
C TYR A 228 -16.50 -42.14 -27.83
N SER A 229 -16.76 -43.09 -28.71
CA SER A 229 -17.34 -44.37 -28.33
C SER A 229 -16.37 -45.53 -28.59
N ARG A 230 -16.38 -46.50 -27.66
CA ARG A 230 -15.59 -47.75 -27.67
C ARG A 230 -16.36 -48.87 -26.97
N LYS A 231 -15.88 -50.10 -27.14
CA LYS A 231 -16.34 -51.26 -26.37
C LYS A 231 -16.03 -51.07 -24.89
N CYS A 232 -16.96 -51.42 -24.00
CA CYS A 232 -16.85 -51.17 -22.56
C CYS A 232 -15.74 -52.00 -21.90
N GLU A 233 -15.33 -53.10 -22.54
CA GLU A 233 -14.24 -53.98 -22.09
C GLU A 233 -12.84 -53.43 -22.37
N GLU A 234 -12.72 -52.39 -23.21
CA GLU A 234 -11.45 -51.70 -23.44
C GLU A 234 -10.94 -51.04 -22.15
N THR A 235 -9.63 -50.81 -22.08
CA THR A 235 -9.03 -50.22 -20.89
C THR A 235 -8.64 -48.77 -21.13
N PHE A 236 -9.23 -47.86 -20.37
CA PHE A 236 -8.83 -46.46 -20.28
C PHE A 236 -8.73 -46.03 -18.83
N SER A 237 -8.05 -44.91 -18.61
CA SER A 237 -8.19 -44.17 -17.35
C SER A 237 -9.63 -43.71 -17.20
N TRP A 238 -10.04 -43.25 -16.02
CA TRP A 238 -11.41 -42.81 -15.77
C TRP A 238 -11.44 -41.59 -14.88
N ILE A 239 -12.56 -40.87 -14.93
CA ILE A 239 -12.78 -39.69 -14.10
C ILE A 239 -14.02 -39.93 -13.26
N CYS A 240 -13.88 -39.78 -11.95
CA CYS A 240 -15.03 -39.72 -11.05
C CYS A 240 -15.36 -38.26 -10.73
N VAL A 241 -16.64 -37.99 -10.51
CA VAL A 241 -17.16 -36.71 -10.00
C VAL A 241 -17.94 -36.96 -8.71
N GLY A 242 -17.73 -36.11 -7.72
CA GLY A 242 -18.41 -36.16 -6.43
C GLY A 242 -18.51 -34.79 -5.78
N ASP A 243 -19.28 -34.73 -4.70
CA ASP A 243 -19.48 -33.52 -3.91
C ASP A 243 -18.30 -33.26 -2.95
N PRO A 244 -18.06 -32.00 -2.54
CA PRO A 244 -17.11 -31.70 -1.48
C PRO A 244 -17.50 -32.31 -0.13
N VAL A 245 -16.51 -32.49 0.75
CA VAL A 245 -16.65 -33.10 2.10
C VAL A 245 -16.74 -32.04 3.19
#